data_AF-A0A0J9H595-F1
#
_entry.id   AF-A0A0J9H595-F1
#
_cell.length_a   1.000
_cell.length_b   1.000
_cell.length_c   1.000
_cell.angle_alpha   90.00
_cell.angle_beta   90.00
_cell.angle_gamma   90.00
#
_symmetry.space_group_name_H-M   'P 1'
#
loop_
_entity.id
_entity.type
_entity.pdbx_description
1 polymer ?
#
loop_
_entity_poly.entity_id
_entity_poly.type
_entity_poly.pdbx_seq_one_letter_code
_entity_poly.pdbx_strand_id
1 'polypeptide(L)'
;MEPKLSDGDLILVDQAQVEIADGITYVIRLGNDLLVKYVQRISPDAVSLLSENNRYPPREISLATIGEDTAIIGRVVASMHEW
;
A
#
# COMPACT_ATOMS: atom_id res chain seq x y z
N MET A 1 -8.55 2.51 5.38
CA MET A 1 -8.72 2.88 3.96
C MET A 1 -10.22 2.98 3.66
N GLU A 2 -10.94 3.72 4.50
CA GLU A 2 -12.40 3.72 4.46
C GLU A 2 -12.93 4.41 3.19
N PRO A 3 -14.05 3.94 2.62
CA PRO A 3 -14.88 2.81 3.12
C PRO A 3 -14.38 1.43 2.67
N LYS A 4 -13.34 1.34 1.83
CA LYS A 4 -12.88 0.07 1.26
C LYS A 4 -12.31 -0.90 2.30
N LEU A 5 -11.53 -0.38 3.25
CA LEU A 5 -11.10 -1.12 4.44
C LEU A 5 -11.36 -0.26 5.67
N SER A 6 -12.14 -0.82 6.59
CA SER A 6 -12.46 -0.24 7.89
C SER A 6 -11.39 -0.57 8.92
N ASP A 7 -11.39 0.16 10.02
CA ASP A 7 -10.58 -0.21 11.18
C ASP A 7 -11.00 -1.60 11.69
N GLY A 8 -10.00 -2.42 12.05
CA GLY A 8 -10.21 -3.81 12.47
C GLY A 8 -10.41 -4.83 11.34
N ASP A 9 -10.49 -4.41 10.07
CA ASP A 9 -10.60 -5.37 8.95
C ASP A 9 -9.37 -6.29 8.87
N LEU A 10 -9.62 -7.58 8.69
CA LEU A 10 -8.60 -8.54 8.30
C LEU A 10 -8.38 -8.46 6.78
N ILE A 11 -7.13 -8.61 6.35
CA ILE A 11 -6.75 -8.61 4.93
C ILE A 11 -5.96 -9.87 4.58
N LEU A 12 -6.17 -10.37 3.36
CA LEU A 12 -5.34 -11.40 2.77
C LEU A 12 -4.30 -10.75 1.86
N VAL A 13 -3.03 -11.10 2.08
CA VAL A 13 -1.89 -10.53 1.35
C VAL A 13 -1.18 -11.63 0.57
N ASP A 14 -1.07 -11.45 -0.75
CA ASP A 14 -0.24 -12.28 -1.62
C ASP A 14 1.18 -11.73 -1.64
N GLN A 15 2.08 -12.39 -0.90
CA GLN A 15 3.49 -12.00 -0.79
C GLN A 15 4.34 -12.40 -2.00
N ALA A 16 3.80 -13.19 -2.95
CA ALA A 16 4.49 -13.44 -4.22
C ALA A 16 4.37 -12.22 -5.17
N GLN A 17 3.39 -11.34 -4.93
CA GLN A 17 3.12 -10.16 -5.74
C GLN A 17 3.74 -8.90 -5.12
N VAL A 18 5.06 -8.76 -5.27
CA VAL A 18 5.82 -7.59 -4.78
C VAL A 18 6.18 -6.57 -5.86
N GLU A 19 6.02 -6.94 -7.14
CA GLU A 19 6.17 -5.99 -8.24
C GLU A 19 5.00 -5.00 -8.28
N ILE A 20 5.33 -3.72 -8.40
CA ILE A 20 4.35 -2.63 -8.38
C ILE A 20 3.61 -2.57 -9.71
N ALA A 21 2.33 -2.91 -9.67
CA ALA A 21 1.34 -2.62 -10.69
C ALA A 21 0.59 -1.33 -10.35
N ASP A 22 0.33 -0.51 -11.37
CA ASP A 22 -0.23 0.83 -11.20
C ASP A 22 -1.67 0.80 -10.66
N GLY A 23 -1.94 1.60 -9.63
CA GLY A 23 -3.27 1.78 -9.04
C GLY A 23 -3.76 0.61 -8.17
N ILE A 24 -2.90 -0.34 -7.82
CA ILE A 24 -3.27 -1.53 -7.03
C ILE A 24 -2.98 -1.31 -5.55
N THR A 25 -3.76 -1.97 -4.68
CA THR A 25 -3.60 -1.91 -3.21
C THR A 25 -2.52 -2.90 -2.73
N TYR A 26 -1.55 -2.38 -1.98
CA TYR A 26 -0.45 -3.16 -1.39
C TYR A 26 -0.32 -2.92 0.10
N VAL A 27 0.32 -3.86 0.78
CA VAL A 27 0.94 -3.64 2.08
C VAL A 27 2.37 -3.16 1.85
N ILE A 28 2.72 -2.04 2.47
CA ILE A 28 4.00 -1.36 2.30
C ILE A 28 4.60 -1.17 3.69
N ARG A 29 5.85 -1.57 3.86
CA ARG A 29 6.64 -1.19 5.02
C ARG A 29 7.29 0.16 4.75
N LEU A 30 7.18 1.08 5.70
CA LEU A 30 7.99 2.29 5.76
C LEU A 30 8.61 2.40 7.16
N GLY A 31 9.93 2.29 7.24
CA GLY A 31 10.64 2.13 8.51
C GLY A 31 10.12 0.88 9.23
N ASN A 32 9.47 1.09 10.38
CA ASN A 32 8.88 0.02 11.18
C ASN A 32 7.36 -0.11 11.01
N ASP A 33 6.73 0.81 10.28
CA ASP A 33 5.28 0.84 10.12
C ASP A 33 4.84 0.05 8.89
N LEU A 34 3.71 -0.64 9.00
CA LEU A 34 3.01 -1.24 7.88
C LEU A 34 1.81 -0.39 7.48
N LEU A 35 1.70 -0.12 6.19
CA LEU A 35 0.68 0.75 5.61
C LEU A 35 -0.05 -0.02 4.51
N VAL A 36 -1.38 0.12 4.46
CA VAL A 36 -2.19 -0.34 3.33
C VAL A 36 -2.58 0.86 2.49
N LYS A 37 -2.11 0.91 1.25
CA LYS A 37 -2.32 2.04 0.32
C LYS A 37 -2.47 1.55 -1.11
N TYR A 38 -3.12 2.35 -1.94
CA TYR A 38 -2.93 2.21 -3.38
C TYR A 38 -1.55 2.74 -3.75
N VAL A 39 -0.84 2.01 -4.61
CA VAL A 39 0.45 2.43 -5.14
C VAL A 39 0.24 2.84 -6.59
N GLN A 40 0.45 4.12 -6.89
CA GLN A 40 0.34 4.66 -8.25
C GLN A 40 1.71 5.12 -8.74
N ARG A 41 2.15 4.71 -9.92
CA ARG A 41 3.36 5.22 -10.55
C ARG A 41 3.11 6.64 -11.03
N ILE A 42 3.97 7.56 -10.59
CA ILE A 42 3.92 8.97 -11.02
C ILE A 42 5.10 9.33 -11.92
N SER A 43 6.17 8.53 -11.89
CA SER A 43 7.31 8.60 -12.79
C SER A 43 8.02 7.23 -12.84
N PRO A 44 9.06 7.06 -13.68
CA PRO A 44 9.88 5.85 -13.67
C PRO A 44 10.54 5.55 -12.31
N ASP A 45 10.79 6.59 -11.49
CA ASP A 45 11.59 6.50 -10.27
C ASP A 45 10.80 6.79 -8.99
N ALA A 46 9.49 7.00 -9.08
CA ALA A 46 8.66 7.37 -7.95
C ALA A 46 7.22 6.83 -8.04
N VAL A 47 6.65 6.61 -6.86
CA VAL A 47 5.24 6.22 -6.67
C VAL A 47 4.56 7.15 -5.68
N SER A 48 3.25 7.34 -5.87
CA SER A 48 2.36 7.99 -4.92
C SER A 48 1.56 6.94 -4.16
N LEU A 49 1.53 7.08 -2.84
CA LEU A 49 0.72 6.28 -1.93
C LEU A 49 -0.60 6.97 -1.70
N LEU A 50 -1.67 6.43 -2.26
CA LEU A 50 -3.01 6.99 -2.15
C LEU A 50 -3.86 6.24 -1.13
N SER A 51 -4.80 6.96 -0.55
CA SER A 51 -5.79 6.47 0.39
C SER A 51 -7.18 6.66 -0.18
N GLU A 52 -8.04 5.65 -0.08
CA GLU A 52 -9.47 5.84 -0.36
C GLU A 52 -10.09 6.88 0.59
N ASN A 53 -9.59 6.92 1.83
CA ASN A 53 -9.97 7.94 2.79
C ASN A 53 -9.20 9.24 2.51
N ASN A 54 -9.87 10.19 1.86
CA ASN A 54 -9.34 11.49 1.42
C ASN A 54 -8.89 12.42 2.56
N ARG A 55 -9.20 12.10 3.83
CA ARG A 55 -8.65 12.82 4.97
C ARG A 55 -7.12 12.69 5.03
N TYR A 56 -6.58 11.61 4.48
CA TYR A 56 -5.15 11.34 4.44
C TYR A 56 -4.60 11.73 3.06
N PRO A 57 -3.78 12.79 2.96
CA PRO A 57 -3.25 13.24 1.68
C PRO A 57 -2.30 12.19 1.09
N PRO A 58 -2.11 12.19 -0.25
CA PRO A 58 -1.11 11.39 -0.92
C PRO A 58 0.29 11.56 -0.34
N ARG A 59 1.09 10.49 -0.36
CA ARG A 59 2.51 10.57 -0.02
C ARG A 59 3.36 9.99 -1.14
N GLU A 60 4.32 10.78 -1.63
CA GLU A 60 5.26 10.32 -2.66
C GLU A 60 6.45 9.61 -2.03
N ILE A 61 6.91 8.55 -2.69
CA ILE A 61 8.09 7.77 -2.30
C ILE A 61 8.94 7.52 -3.54
N SER A 62 10.25 7.73 -3.41
CA SER A 62 11.22 7.35 -4.44
C SER A 62 11.47 5.84 -4.42
N LEU A 63 11.43 5.22 -5.60
CA LEU A 63 11.72 3.80 -5.77
C LEU A 63 13.18 3.44 -5.43
N ALA A 64 14.09 4.43 -5.43
CA ALA A 64 15.47 4.24 -4.98
C ALA A 64 15.58 3.88 -3.49
N THR A 65 14.54 4.16 -2.68
CA THR A 65 14.51 3.83 -1.24
C THR A 65 13.94 2.45 -0.94
N ILE A 66 13.49 1.70 -1.98
CA ILE A 66 13.02 0.33 -1.79
C ILE A 66 14.21 -0.57 -1.45
N GLY A 67 14.07 -1.35 -0.37
CA GLY A 67 15.08 -2.27 0.16
C GLY A 67 15.67 -1.82 1.49
N GLU A 68 15.86 -0.52 1.69
CA GLU A 68 16.42 0.04 2.93
C GLU A 68 15.31 0.31 3.95
N ASP A 69 14.66 1.47 3.82
CA ASP A 69 13.59 1.90 4.72
C ASP A 69 12.19 1.56 4.18
N THR A 70 12.07 1.25 2.89
CA THR A 70 10.77 0.94 2.27
C THR A 70 10.76 -0.47 1.69
N ALA A 71 9.64 -1.18 1.81
CA ALA A 71 9.46 -2.44 1.08
C ALA A 71 7.99 -2.66 0.70
N ILE A 72 7.76 -3.23 -0.49
CA ILE A 72 6.46 -3.82 -0.81
C ILE A 72 6.43 -5.20 -0.18
N ILE A 73 5.49 -5.43 0.74
CA ILE A 73 5.34 -6.71 1.44
C ILE A 73 4.53 -7.70 0.59
N GLY A 74 3.54 -7.19 -0.15
CA GLY A 74 2.69 -7.99 -1.01
C GLY A 74 1.41 -7.26 -1.38
N ARG A 75 0.67 -7.82 -2.33
CA ARG A 75 -0.59 -7.25 -2.81
C ARG A 75 -1.74 -7.67 -1.89
N VAL A 76 -2.64 -6.73 -1.60
CA VAL A 76 -3.90 -7.06 -0.94
C VAL A 76 -4.85 -7.69 -1.96
N VAL A 77 -5.29 -8.93 -1.69
CA VAL A 77 -6.14 -9.71 -2.61
C VAL A 77 -7.56 -9.95 -2.07
N ALA A 78 -7.77 -9.80 -0.77
CA ALA A 78 -9.09 -9.84 -0.16
C ALA A 78 -9.11 -9.06 1.17
N SER A 79 -10.31 -8.73 1.64
CA SER A 79 -10.57 -8.23 2.99
C SER A 79 -11.80 -8.88 3.60
N MET A 80 -11.83 -8.93 4.92
CA MET A 80 -12.94 -9.44 5.72
C MET A 80 -13.15 -8.51 6.92
N HIS A 81 -14.41 -8.16 7.16
CA HIS A 81 -14.81 -7.45 8.36
C HIS A 81 -15.28 -8.47 9.39
N GLU A 82 -14.66 -8.49 10.57
CA GLU A 82 -15.13 -9.28 11.72
C GLU A 82 -16.22 -8.50 12.46
N TRP A 83 -17.26 -9.20 12.88
CA TRP A 83 -18.45 -8.67 13.56
C TRP A 83 -18.53 -9.16 15.01
#